data_AF-A0A3D9ZVR8-F1
#
_entry.id   AF-A0A3D9ZVR8-F1
#
_cell.length_a   1.000
_cell.length_b   1.000
_cell.length_c   1.000
_cell.angle_alpha   90.00
_cell.angle_beta   90.00
_cell.angle_gamma   90.00
#
_symmetry.space_group_name_H-M   'P 1'
#
loop_
_entity.id
_entity.type
_entity.pdbx_description
1 polymer ?
#
loop_
_entity_poly.entity_id
_entity_poly.type
_entity_poly.pdbx_seq_one_letter_code
_entity_poly.pdbx_strand_id
1 'polypeptide(L)'
;MKRTAMTTTGLVLAGLLGLGDVISIVGGVDGPPLAVLIAGSLLGVITLVGVVLGWRGSRAGIVTVVVTRLLSALTAVPAFFVDDVPDGAVGFAAVGVAVTLITVALLAPALRPTVRAGVA
;
A
#
# COMPACT_ATOMS: atom_id res chain seq x y z
N MET A 1 -8.74 18.52 -5.25
CA MET A 1 -7.48 18.74 -4.50
C MET A 1 -6.43 19.29 -5.45
N LYS A 2 -5.64 20.29 -5.07
CA LYS A 2 -4.45 20.67 -5.86
C LYS A 2 -3.45 19.51 -5.75
N ARG A 3 -3.14 18.83 -6.85
CA ARG A 3 -2.17 17.72 -6.87
C ARG A 3 -0.78 18.29 -6.62
N THR A 4 -0.16 17.87 -5.52
CA THR A 4 1.24 18.19 -5.22
C THR A 4 2.15 17.09 -5.80
N ALA A 5 3.44 17.40 -5.97
CA ALA A 5 4.42 16.40 -6.38
C ALA A 5 4.42 15.19 -5.42
N MET A 6 4.36 15.43 -4.11
CA MET A 6 4.29 14.37 -3.09
C MET A 6 3.09 13.43 -3.27
N THR A 7 1.87 13.98 -3.45
CA THR A 7 0.68 13.14 -3.63
C THR A 7 0.76 12.32 -4.92
N THR A 8 1.32 12.90 -5.98
CA THR A 8 1.51 12.21 -7.26
C THR A 8 2.49 11.05 -7.08
N THR A 9 3.66 11.30 -6.48
CA THR A 9 4.66 10.26 -6.19
C THR A 9 4.09 9.16 -5.31
N GLY A 10 3.35 9.51 -4.24
CA GLY A 10 2.71 8.53 -3.37
C GLY A 10 1.70 7.65 -4.11
N LEU A 11 0.88 8.21 -5.00
CA LEU A 11 -0.07 7.42 -5.79
C LEU A 11 0.63 6.52 -6.82
N VAL A 12 1.75 6.96 -7.43
CA VAL A 12 2.54 6.12 -8.34
C VAL A 12 3.16 4.95 -7.57
N LEU A 13 3.79 5.19 -6.43
CA LEU A 13 4.37 4.13 -5.59
C LEU A 13 3.30 3.14 -5.12
N ALA A 14 2.13 3.64 -4.68
CA ALA A 14 1.01 2.79 -4.31
C ALA A 14 0.51 1.94 -5.49
N GLY A 15 0.47 2.52 -6.70
CA GLY A 15 0.09 1.81 -7.91
C GLY A 15 1.07 0.68 -8.25
N LEU A 16 2.37 0.94 -8.15
CA LEU A 16 3.41 -0.07 -8.39
C LEU A 16 3.36 -1.19 -7.35
N LEU A 17 3.22 -0.85 -6.07
CA LEU A 17 3.06 -1.83 -4.99
C LEU A 17 1.79 -2.67 -5.17
N GLY A 18 0.65 -2.03 -5.46
CA GLY A 18 -0.61 -2.73 -5.68
C GLY A 18 -0.57 -3.66 -6.90
N LEU A 19 0.14 -3.27 -7.96
CA LEU A 19 0.36 -4.13 -9.12
C LEU A 19 1.25 -5.34 -8.78
N GLY A 20 2.32 -5.12 -8.01
CA GLY A 20 3.16 -6.20 -7.50
C GLY A 20 2.37 -7.22 -6.67
N ASP A 21 1.51 -6.74 -5.78
CA ASP A 21 0.63 -7.58 -4.97
C ASP A 21 -0.31 -8.42 -5.86
N VAL A 22 -0.89 -7.84 -6.92
CA VAL A 22 -1.78 -8.56 -7.84
C VAL A 22 -1.03 -9.68 -8.57
N ILE A 23 0.18 -9.41 -9.05
CA ILE A 23 0.99 -10.37 -9.82
C ILE A 23 1.57 -11.47 -8.91
N SER A 24 1.77 -11.19 -7.62
CA SER A 24 2.37 -12.13 -6.66
C SER A 24 1.67 -13.49 -6.58
N ILE A 25 0.36 -13.55 -6.88
CA ILE A 25 -0.42 -14.79 -6.88
C ILE A 25 0.05 -15.81 -7.94
N VAL A 26 0.82 -15.37 -8.95
CA VAL A 26 1.35 -16.22 -10.02
C VAL A 26 2.69 -16.87 -9.62
N GLY A 27 3.26 -16.55 -8.46
CA GLY A 27 4.62 -16.89 -8.04
C GLY A 27 4.98 -18.36 -7.75
N GLY A 28 4.07 -19.32 -7.94
CA GLY A 28 4.38 -20.77 -7.82
C GLY A 28 4.19 -21.39 -6.42
N VAL A 29 4.40 -22.72 -6.35
CA VAL A 29 4.00 -23.60 -5.22
C VAL A 29 4.92 -23.58 -3.99
N ASP A 30 6.14 -23.08 -4.11
CA ASP A 30 7.12 -22.98 -3.01
C ASP A 30 7.08 -21.62 -2.28
N GLY A 31 6.04 -20.83 -2.54
CA GLY A 31 5.84 -19.48 -2.00
C GLY A 31 5.05 -19.42 -0.69
N PRO A 32 4.71 -18.21 -0.23
CA PRO A 32 3.82 -17.98 0.91
C PRO A 32 2.53 -18.81 0.81
N PRO A 33 1.89 -19.16 1.95
CA PRO A 33 0.63 -19.88 1.94
C PRO A 33 -0.39 -19.22 1.01
N LEU A 34 -1.15 -20.03 0.25
CA LEU A 34 -2.07 -19.56 -0.78
C LEU A 34 -3.05 -18.49 -0.27
N ALA A 35 -3.50 -18.60 1.00
CA ALA A 35 -4.34 -17.61 1.65
C ALA A 35 -3.69 -16.21 1.73
N VAL A 36 -2.37 -16.14 1.97
CA VAL A 36 -1.60 -14.88 2.00
C VAL A 36 -1.51 -14.29 0.59
N LEU A 37 -1.28 -15.12 -0.43
CA LEU A 37 -1.23 -14.68 -1.83
C LEU A 37 -2.58 -14.13 -2.30
N ILE A 38 -3.69 -14.78 -1.96
CA ILE A 38 -5.05 -14.30 -2.26
C ILE A 38 -5.29 -12.97 -1.54
N ALA A 39 -5.02 -12.90 -0.23
CA ALA A 39 -5.24 -11.70 0.55
C ALA A 39 -4.41 -10.52 0.01
N GLY A 40 -3.13 -10.75 -0.29
CA GLY A 40 -2.25 -9.77 -0.92
C GLY A 40 -2.79 -9.29 -2.26
N SER A 41 -3.14 -10.21 -3.16
CA SER A 41 -3.67 -9.88 -4.48
C SER A 41 -4.97 -9.05 -4.41
N LEU A 42 -5.91 -9.43 -3.52
CA LEU A 42 -7.13 -8.66 -3.28
C LEU A 42 -6.84 -7.26 -2.74
N LEU A 43 -5.94 -7.13 -1.76
CA LEU A 43 -5.51 -5.83 -1.25
C LEU A 43 -4.87 -4.98 -2.36
N GLY A 44 -4.08 -5.60 -3.25
CA GLY A 44 -3.50 -4.98 -4.43
C GLY A 44 -4.57 -4.41 -5.37
N VAL A 45 -5.59 -5.19 -5.71
CA VAL A 45 -6.72 -4.71 -6.54
C VAL A 45 -7.42 -3.52 -5.87
N ILE A 46 -7.70 -3.60 -4.57
CA ILE A 46 -8.37 -2.50 -3.85
C ILE A 46 -7.46 -1.26 -3.79
N THR A 47 -6.15 -1.43 -3.61
CA THR A 47 -5.17 -0.34 -3.72
C THR A 47 -5.25 0.32 -5.09
N LEU A 48 -5.28 -0.45 -6.19
CA LEU A 48 -5.37 0.10 -7.54
C LEU A 48 -6.66 0.91 -7.77
N VAL A 49 -7.80 0.41 -7.28
CA VAL A 49 -9.06 1.16 -7.31
C VAL A 49 -8.94 2.47 -6.50
N GLY A 50 -8.36 2.38 -5.31
CA GLY A 50 -8.07 3.55 -4.47
C GLY A 50 -7.16 4.56 -5.17
N VAL A 51 -6.13 4.10 -5.89
CA VAL A 51 -5.22 4.94 -6.68
C VAL A 51 -5.98 5.67 -7.78
N VAL A 52 -6.83 4.98 -8.55
CA VAL A 52 -7.65 5.62 -9.61
C VAL A 52 -8.56 6.70 -9.02
N LEU A 53 -9.23 6.41 -7.90
CA LEU A 53 -10.11 7.37 -7.22
C LEU A 53 -9.31 8.55 -6.63
N GLY A 54 -8.15 8.28 -6.03
CA GLY A 54 -7.23 9.29 -5.52
C GLY A 54 -6.69 10.19 -6.63
N TRP A 55 -6.41 9.62 -7.81
CA TRP A 55 -5.99 10.37 -9.00
C TRP A 55 -7.07 11.33 -9.47
N ARG A 56 -8.34 10.95 -9.33
CA ARG A 56 -9.53 11.80 -9.58
C ARG A 56 -9.76 12.84 -8.47
N GLY A 57 -8.92 12.87 -7.43
CA GLY A 57 -8.99 13.82 -6.33
C GLY A 57 -9.93 13.41 -5.18
N SER A 58 -10.35 12.14 -5.12
CA SER A 58 -11.19 11.62 -4.05
C SER A 58 -10.38 11.38 -2.78
N ARG A 59 -10.77 12.04 -1.68
CA ARG A 59 -10.18 11.79 -0.35
C ARG A 59 -10.40 10.35 0.09
N ALA A 60 -11.59 9.80 -0.18
CA ALA A 60 -11.89 8.41 0.13
C ALA A 60 -10.94 7.46 -0.60
N GLY A 61 -10.61 7.75 -1.87
CA GLY A 61 -9.62 6.97 -2.63
C GLY A 61 -8.24 6.95 -1.97
N ILE A 62 -7.76 8.11 -1.50
CA ILE A 62 -6.47 8.20 -0.78
C ILE A 62 -6.51 7.43 0.55
N VAL A 63 -7.62 7.53 1.31
CA VAL A 63 -7.80 6.75 2.54
C VAL A 63 -7.78 5.26 2.24
N THR A 64 -8.48 4.80 1.21
CA THR A 64 -8.47 3.39 0.78
C THR A 64 -7.06 2.90 0.47
N VAL A 65 -6.25 3.69 -0.25
CA VAL A 65 -4.85 3.35 -0.53
C VAL A 65 -4.05 3.19 0.77
N VAL A 66 -4.15 4.17 1.67
CA VAL A 66 -3.40 4.12 2.94
C VAL A 66 -3.78 2.90 3.77
N VAL A 67 -5.08 2.64 3.94
CA VAL A 67 -5.57 1.50 4.74
C VAL A 67 -5.13 0.18 4.12
N THR A 68 -5.35 -0.02 2.82
CA THR A 68 -4.97 -1.27 2.15
C THR A 68 -3.46 -1.51 2.14
N ARG A 69 -2.66 -0.46 2.00
CA ARG A 69 -1.21 -0.58 2.10
C ARG A 69 -0.75 -0.97 3.51
N LEU A 70 -1.31 -0.38 4.56
CA LEU A 70 -0.99 -0.75 5.93
C LEU A 70 -1.40 -2.21 6.23
N LEU A 71 -2.55 -2.66 5.73
CA LEU A 71 -2.96 -4.06 5.84
C LEU A 71 -2.01 -4.99 5.07
N SER A 72 -1.58 -4.61 3.86
CA SER A 72 -0.61 -5.38 3.08
C SER A 72 0.75 -5.46 3.80
N ALA A 73 1.22 -4.36 4.41
CA ALA A 73 2.41 -4.38 5.26
C ALA A 73 2.24 -5.30 6.48
N LEU A 74 1.06 -5.31 7.10
CA LEU A 74 0.77 -6.19 8.23
C LEU A 74 0.82 -7.67 7.84
N THR A 75 0.41 -8.03 6.63
CA THR A 75 0.53 -9.43 6.15
C THR A 75 1.98 -9.90 6.00
N ALA A 76 2.95 -8.99 5.90
CA ALA A 76 4.37 -9.33 5.83
C ALA A 76 5.00 -9.52 7.22
N VAL A 77 4.34 -9.08 8.31
CA VAL A 77 4.89 -9.10 9.67
C VAL A 77 5.26 -10.52 10.15
N PRO A 78 4.46 -11.57 9.91
CA PRO A 78 4.83 -12.93 10.33
C PRO A 78 6.15 -13.42 9.74
N ALA A 79 6.53 -12.96 8.55
CA ALA A 79 7.76 -13.40 7.87
C ALA A 79 9.05 -13.03 8.64
N PHE A 80 8.99 -12.08 9.58
CA PHE A 80 10.14 -11.69 10.41
C PHE A 80 10.34 -12.58 11.65
N PHE A 81 9.39 -13.46 11.95
CA PHE A 81 9.37 -14.27 13.18
C PHE A 81 9.38 -15.77 12.92
N VAL A 82 9.35 -16.20 11.66
CA VAL A 82 9.35 -17.60 11.26
C VAL A 82 10.73 -17.95 10.71
N ASP A 83 11.42 -18.87 11.37
CA ASP A 83 12.80 -19.25 11.04
C ASP A 83 12.92 -19.98 9.68
N ASP A 84 11.83 -20.59 9.20
CA ASP A 84 11.77 -21.33 7.93
C ASP A 84 11.61 -20.42 6.69
N VAL A 85 11.67 -19.09 6.85
CA VAL A 85 11.56 -18.14 5.75
C VAL A 85 12.95 -17.82 5.18
N PRO A 86 13.18 -17.98 3.86
CA PRO A 86 14.46 -17.62 3.26
C PRO A 86 14.85 -16.16 3.50
N ASP A 87 16.12 -15.89 3.84
CA ASP A 87 16.63 -14.54 4.14
C ASP A 87 16.29 -13.52 3.05
N GLY A 88 16.33 -13.94 1.79
CA GLY A 88 15.94 -13.10 0.66
C GLY A 88 14.49 -12.62 0.76
N ALA A 89 13.57 -13.51 1.13
CA ALA A 89 12.15 -13.18 1.30
C ALA A 89 11.92 -12.23 2.49
N VAL A 90 12.64 -12.41 3.59
CA VAL A 90 12.62 -11.47 4.73
C VAL A 90 13.12 -10.08 4.31
N GLY A 91 14.19 -10.03 3.51
CA GLY A 91 14.70 -8.78 2.93
C GLY A 91 13.67 -8.08 2.04
N PHE A 92 13.01 -8.81 1.14
CA PHE A 92 11.94 -8.26 0.30
C PHE A 92 10.75 -7.75 1.13
N ALA A 93 10.36 -8.48 2.18
CA ALA A 93 9.32 -8.05 3.11
C ALA A 93 9.70 -6.73 3.81
N ALA A 94 10.95 -6.61 4.29
CA ALA A 94 11.44 -5.39 4.93
C ALA A 94 11.37 -4.18 4.00
N VAL A 95 11.85 -4.34 2.77
CA VAL A 95 11.80 -3.30 1.74
C VAL A 95 10.36 -2.93 1.42
N GLY A 96 9.47 -3.91 1.23
CA GLY A 96 8.05 -3.69 0.94
C GLY A 96 7.34 -2.90 2.04
N VAL A 97 7.63 -3.21 3.32
CA VAL A 97 7.12 -2.45 4.48
C VAL A 97 7.67 -1.03 4.46
N ALA A 98 8.98 -0.83 4.25
CA ALA A 98 9.59 0.49 4.22
C ALA A 98 9.00 1.38 3.11
N VAL A 99 8.87 0.85 1.88
CA VAL A 99 8.26 1.58 0.75
C VAL A 99 6.79 1.87 1.01
N THR A 100 6.08 0.97 1.70
CA THR A 100 4.71 1.21 2.15
C THR A 100 4.64 2.41 3.10
N LEU A 101 5.50 2.47 4.11
CA LEU A 101 5.53 3.59 5.06
C LEU A 101 5.85 4.92 4.38
N ILE A 102 6.80 4.92 3.44
CA ILE A 102 7.13 6.09 2.61
C ILE A 102 5.90 6.52 1.80
N THR A 103 5.20 5.57 1.17
CA THR A 103 3.97 5.83 0.41
C THR A 103 2.90 6.48 1.28
N VAL A 104 2.67 5.97 2.49
CA VAL A 104 1.72 6.54 3.45
C VAL A 104 2.15 7.95 3.87
N ALA A 105 3.43 8.18 4.15
CA ALA A 105 3.96 9.49 4.51
C ALA A 105 3.77 10.53 3.39
N LEU A 106 3.95 10.13 2.12
CA LEU A 106 3.73 10.98 0.95
C LEU A 106 2.26 11.34 0.74
N LEU A 107 1.33 10.46 1.14
CA LEU A 107 -0.12 10.68 1.04
C LEU A 107 -0.70 11.44 2.24
N ALA A 108 -0.03 11.41 3.40
CA ALA A 108 -0.51 12.03 4.64
C ALA A 108 -0.92 13.52 4.51
N PRO A 109 -0.19 14.39 3.78
CA PRO A 109 -0.60 15.79 3.61
C PRO A 109 -1.98 15.95 2.95
N ALA A 110 -2.33 15.05 2.01
CA ALA A 110 -3.62 15.10 1.31
C ALA A 110 -4.81 14.70 2.20
N LEU A 111 -4.55 14.11 3.37
CA LEU A 111 -5.55 13.68 4.33
C LEU A 111 -5.78 14.68 5.47
N ARG A 112 -4.96 15.74 5.59
CA ARG A 112 -5.09 16.74 6.66
C ARG A 112 -6.45 17.46 6.56
N PRO A 113 -7.23 17.56 7.65
CA PRO A 113 -8.42 18.40 7.68
C PRO A 113 -8.03 19.85 7.39
N THR A 114 -8.71 20.51 6.45
CA THR A 114 -8.63 21.97 6.33
C THR A 114 -9.42 22.54 7.50
N VAL A 115 -8.72 23.03 8.54
CA VAL A 115 -9.35 23.85 9.58
C VAL A 115 -9.92 25.06 8.87
N ARG A 116 -11.23 25.06 8.59
CA ARG A 116 -11.93 26.27 8.21
C ARG A 116 -11.89 27.14 9.45
N ALA A 117 -11.04 28.16 9.45
CA ALA A 117 -11.13 29.24 10.42
C ALA A 117 -12.54 29.81 10.29
N GLY A 118 -13.40 29.45 11.25
CA GLY A 118 -14.72 30.03 11.38
C GLY A 118 -14.52 31.48 11.75
N VAL A 119 -14.89 32.37 10.84
CA VAL A 119 -15.18 33.75 11.14
C VAL A 119 -16.48 33.75 11.95
N ALA A 120 -16.38 34.12 13.21
CA ALA A 120 -17.48 34.58 14.05
C ALA A 120 -16.96 35.75 14.87
#